data_AF-A0A6H2GZL1-F1
#
_entry.id   AF-A0A6H2GZL1-F1
#
_cell.length_a   1.000
_cell.length_b   1.000
_cell.length_c   1.000
_cell.angle_alpha   90.00
_cell.angle_beta   90.00
_cell.angle_gamma   90.00
#
_symmetry.space_group_name_H-M   'P 1'
#
loop_
_entity.id
_entity.type
_entity.pdbx_description
1 polymer ?
#
loop_
_entity_poly.entity_id
_entity_poly.type
_entity_poly.pdbx_seq_one_letter_code
_entity_poly.pdbx_strand_id
1 'polypeptide(L)'
;MLKLFRLWTKRKWKLQRRLPLRLACIAAGAALLLAGYPPELAAASPVASVPAAASAPAEHGARAKESDDGAAAFLRDREAAPVVLRKVYLCGVETQPLGRLEAEEVHRLLLEQPRLTATVEGGEVLLTETVDDLSASCRQSATFGVDAGGSLTLFEGPPKEEKVIKTFYQLDLQHMESSLPKEELDRLFGGIRVQDKDEYNSVISSYGDFAVDASRGAMKHTY
;
A
#
# COMPACT_ATOMS: atom_id res chain seq x y z
N MET A 1 -17.00 25.67 -2.77
CA MET A 1 -15.96 26.66 -3.11
C MET A 1 -14.61 25.94 -3.10
N LEU A 2 -14.16 25.41 -4.24
CA LEU A 2 -12.82 24.85 -4.43
C LEU A 2 -12.15 25.63 -5.57
N LYS A 3 -11.28 26.58 -5.23
CA LYS A 3 -10.40 27.27 -6.19
C LYS A 3 -9.12 27.71 -5.48
N LEU A 4 -8.23 26.79 -5.12
CA LEU A 4 -6.85 27.15 -4.73
C LEU A 4 -5.78 26.11 -5.15
N PHE A 5 -6.17 25.00 -5.77
CA PHE A 5 -5.26 23.90 -6.18
C PHE A 5 -4.42 24.16 -7.45
N ARG A 6 -4.10 25.42 -7.79
CA ARG A 6 -3.41 25.74 -9.07
C ARG A 6 -2.22 26.68 -9.03
N LEU A 7 -1.66 26.99 -7.85
CA LEU A 7 -0.59 28.00 -7.75
C LEU A 7 0.72 27.54 -7.08
N TRP A 8 1.02 26.23 -7.11
CA TRP A 8 2.29 25.74 -6.56
C TRP A 8 3.16 24.93 -7.53
N THR A 9 3.13 25.28 -8.82
CA THR A 9 4.18 24.85 -9.75
C THR A 9 4.79 26.05 -10.46
N LYS A 10 6.14 26.03 -10.52
CA LYS A 10 7.08 26.98 -11.13
C LYS A 10 7.70 28.02 -10.21
N ARG A 11 8.73 27.58 -9.45
CA ARG A 11 9.81 28.48 -8.99
C ARG A 11 11.20 27.88 -9.26
N LYS A 12 11.64 28.09 -10.51
CA LYS A 12 13.02 28.27 -11.01
C LYS A 12 14.16 27.55 -10.25
N TRP A 13 14.50 26.35 -10.70
CA TRP A 13 15.90 25.88 -10.69
C TRP A 13 16.60 26.33 -11.97
N LYS A 14 17.35 27.42 -11.87
CA LYS A 14 18.39 27.81 -12.84
C LYS A 14 19.69 28.00 -12.05
N LEU A 15 20.79 27.51 -12.65
CA LEU A 15 22.19 27.37 -12.17
C LEU A 15 22.44 26.05 -11.43
N GLN A 16 23.34 25.14 -11.84
CA GLN A 16 24.46 25.22 -12.77
C GLN A 16 24.60 23.89 -13.53
N ARG A 17 24.90 23.96 -14.84
CA ARG A 17 26.10 23.31 -15.40
C ARG A 17 26.31 23.77 -16.84
N ARG A 18 27.52 24.25 -17.10
CA ARG A 18 28.00 24.79 -18.37
C ARG A 18 28.21 23.65 -19.39
N LEU A 19 27.89 23.94 -20.66
CA LEU A 19 28.17 23.24 -21.93
C LEU A 19 29.68 22.91 -22.15
N PRO A 20 30.16 22.27 -23.27
CA PRO A 20 29.50 21.77 -24.51
C PRO A 20 30.05 20.44 -25.14
N LEU A 21 29.37 20.01 -26.23
CA LEU A 21 29.83 19.29 -27.46
C LEU A 21 30.59 17.93 -27.38
N ARG A 22 30.06 16.90 -28.07
CA ARG A 22 30.62 16.32 -29.33
C ARG A 22 29.83 15.08 -29.82
N LEU A 23 29.49 15.08 -31.13
CA LEU A 23 29.54 14.01 -32.16
C LEU A 23 28.78 12.66 -31.88
N ALA A 24 28.15 11.93 -32.81
CA ALA A 24 27.97 11.97 -34.27
C ALA A 24 26.97 10.84 -34.70
N CYS A 25 26.61 10.83 -36.00
CA CYS A 25 26.11 9.71 -36.84
C CYS A 25 24.63 9.29 -36.67
N ILE A 26 23.72 9.58 -37.63
CA ILE A 26 23.44 8.94 -38.93
C ILE A 26 23.00 7.46 -38.82
N ALA A 27 21.71 7.19 -39.10
CA ALA A 27 21.20 6.08 -39.93
C ALA A 27 19.65 6.22 -40.04
N ALA A 28 19.11 6.39 -41.27
CA ALA A 28 18.34 5.38 -42.01
C ALA A 28 16.94 5.11 -41.41
N GLY A 29 15.82 5.13 -42.13
CA GLY A 29 15.53 5.26 -43.55
C GLY A 29 14.02 5.28 -43.71
N ALA A 30 13.54 5.97 -44.74
CA ALA A 30 12.13 5.97 -45.15
C ALA A 30 11.96 5.08 -46.38
N ALA A 31 11.00 4.16 -46.36
CA ALA A 31 10.23 3.65 -47.50
C ALA A 31 9.26 2.56 -46.97
N LEU A 32 7.96 2.86 -46.88
CA LEU A 32 6.92 2.53 -47.87
C LEU A 32 6.71 1.01 -48.08
N LEU A 33 5.54 0.51 -47.66
CA LEU A 33 4.75 -0.43 -48.45
C LEU A 33 3.24 -0.25 -48.14
N LEU A 34 2.49 -0.06 -49.23
CA LEU A 34 1.04 0.04 -49.36
C LEU A 34 0.39 -1.35 -49.34
N ALA A 35 -0.82 -1.48 -48.78
CA ALA A 35 -1.98 -2.13 -49.44
C ALA A 35 -3.16 -2.35 -48.48
N GLY A 36 -4.38 -2.08 -48.95
CA GLY A 36 -5.56 -2.91 -48.62
C GLY A 36 -6.64 -2.29 -47.72
N TYR A 37 -7.71 -1.80 -48.35
CA TYR A 37 -9.08 -1.58 -47.84
C TYR A 37 -9.73 -2.88 -47.26
N PRO A 38 -10.95 -2.87 -46.63
CA PRO A 38 -12.01 -1.84 -46.60
C PRO A 38 -12.62 -1.54 -45.19
N PRO A 39 -13.60 -0.61 -45.11
CA PRO A 39 -14.34 -0.31 -43.88
C PRO A 39 -15.57 -1.23 -43.73
N GLU A 40 -15.84 -1.73 -42.52
CA GLU A 40 -17.07 -2.44 -42.20
C GLU A 40 -17.82 -1.74 -41.06
N LEU A 41 -19.04 -1.30 -41.37
CA LEU A 41 -20.04 -0.80 -40.43
C LEU A 41 -20.63 -1.96 -39.62
N ALA A 42 -20.83 -1.74 -38.32
CA ALA A 42 -21.89 -2.28 -37.43
C ALA A 42 -21.28 -2.45 -36.01
N ALA A 43 -21.94 -2.17 -34.90
CA ALA A 43 -23.26 -1.68 -34.59
C ALA A 43 -23.17 -1.00 -33.23
N ALA A 44 -24.00 0.02 -33.02
CA ALA A 44 -24.31 0.51 -31.69
C ALA A 44 -25.18 -0.52 -30.96
N SER A 45 -24.85 -0.83 -29.70
CA SER A 45 -25.81 -0.80 -28.59
C SER A 45 -25.13 -1.00 -27.22
N PRO A 46 -25.77 -0.49 -26.15
CA PRO A 46 -25.12 -0.15 -24.89
C PRO A 46 -25.34 -1.24 -23.83
N VAL A 47 -24.34 -1.50 -22.98
CA VAL A 47 -24.57 -2.30 -21.77
C VAL A 47 -23.79 -1.71 -20.59
N ALA A 48 -24.58 -1.13 -19.70
CA ALA A 48 -24.46 -1.09 -18.25
C ALA A 48 -23.12 -0.64 -17.63
N SER A 49 -23.14 0.62 -17.22
CA SER A 49 -22.58 1.10 -15.96
C SER A 49 -22.85 0.10 -14.81
N VAL A 50 -21.78 -0.50 -14.28
CA VAL A 50 -21.80 -1.18 -12.98
C VAL A 50 -21.39 -0.15 -11.93
N PRO A 51 -22.25 0.18 -10.95
CA PRO A 51 -21.88 1.09 -9.88
C PRO A 51 -20.83 0.44 -8.98
N ALA A 52 -19.80 1.22 -8.66
CA ALA A 52 -18.85 0.92 -7.59
C ALA A 52 -19.62 0.77 -6.28
N ALA A 53 -19.83 -0.47 -5.85
CA ALA A 53 -20.33 -0.78 -4.54
C ALA A 53 -19.24 -0.45 -3.52
N ALA A 54 -19.56 0.53 -2.69
CA ALA A 54 -18.82 0.87 -1.49
C ALA A 54 -18.68 -0.37 -0.60
N SER A 55 -17.47 -0.89 -0.43
CA SER A 55 -17.14 -1.77 0.67
C SER A 55 -16.75 -0.92 1.87
N ALA A 56 -17.70 -0.77 2.80
CA ALA A 56 -17.41 -0.35 4.17
C ALA A 56 -16.42 -1.33 4.82
N PRO A 57 -15.51 -0.88 5.69
CA PRO A 57 -14.59 -1.76 6.38
C PRO A 57 -15.33 -2.56 7.45
N ALA A 58 -15.22 -3.88 7.38
CA ALA A 58 -15.68 -4.78 8.41
C ALA A 58 -14.77 -4.65 9.64
N GLU A 59 -15.31 -4.10 10.73
CA GLU A 59 -14.73 -4.22 12.05
C GLU A 59 -14.66 -5.69 12.45
N HIS A 60 -13.45 -6.22 12.63
CA HIS A 60 -13.22 -7.49 13.31
C HIS A 60 -12.38 -7.23 14.55
N GLY A 61 -13.07 -6.81 15.61
CA GLY A 61 -12.60 -6.95 16.97
C GLY A 61 -12.66 -8.43 17.39
N ALA A 62 -11.54 -8.90 17.95
CA ALA A 62 -11.41 -10.06 18.82
C ALA A 62 -12.11 -11.37 18.38
N ARG A 63 -11.34 -12.28 17.77
CA ARG A 63 -11.59 -13.72 17.92
C ARG A 63 -10.32 -14.49 18.21
N ALA A 64 -10.12 -14.79 19.48
CA ALA A 64 -9.12 -15.72 19.96
C ALA A 64 -9.51 -17.17 19.61
N LYS A 65 -8.52 -17.95 19.15
CA LYS A 65 -8.43 -19.43 19.19
C LYS A 65 -9.35 -20.32 18.32
N GLU A 66 -10.08 -19.81 17.33
CA GLU A 66 -10.88 -20.69 16.44
C GLU A 66 -10.14 -21.12 15.15
N SER A 67 -8.97 -20.52 14.89
CA SER A 67 -8.25 -20.66 13.63
C SER A 67 -7.65 -22.06 13.43
N ASP A 68 -7.06 -22.63 14.48
CA ASP A 68 -6.19 -23.80 14.37
C ASP A 68 -6.95 -25.10 14.04
N ASP A 69 -8.18 -25.20 14.53
CA ASP A 69 -9.02 -26.40 14.38
C ASP A 69 -9.48 -26.59 12.91
N GLY A 70 -9.64 -25.49 12.17
CA GLY A 70 -10.02 -25.51 10.75
C GLY A 70 -8.90 -26.03 9.85
N ALA A 71 -7.65 -25.66 10.13
CA ALA A 71 -6.49 -26.14 9.38
C ALA A 71 -6.20 -27.63 9.67
N ALA A 72 -6.28 -28.03 10.94
CA ALA A 72 -6.18 -29.44 11.31
C ALA A 72 -7.29 -30.27 10.65
N ALA A 73 -8.53 -29.78 10.65
CA ALA A 73 -9.65 -30.45 9.97
C ALA A 73 -9.44 -30.61 8.46
N PHE A 74 -8.91 -29.58 7.81
CA PHE A 74 -8.67 -29.59 6.36
C PHE A 74 -7.58 -30.57 5.93
N LEU A 75 -6.61 -30.82 6.81
CA LEU A 75 -5.51 -31.75 6.56
C LEU A 75 -5.82 -33.20 6.96
N ARG A 76 -6.90 -33.47 7.71
CA ARG A 76 -7.23 -34.84 8.18
C ARG A 76 -7.40 -35.87 7.07
N ASP A 77 -7.99 -35.48 5.95
CA ASP A 77 -8.30 -36.37 4.82
C ASP A 77 -7.36 -36.18 3.62
N ARG A 78 -6.21 -35.52 3.83
CA ARG A 78 -5.24 -35.19 2.79
C ARG A 78 -3.85 -35.64 3.23
N GLU A 79 -3.05 -36.11 2.26
CA GLU A 79 -1.62 -36.36 2.46
C GLU A 79 -0.94 -34.99 2.65
N ALA A 80 -0.80 -34.20 1.59
CA ALA A 80 -0.33 -32.81 1.66
C ALA A 80 -1.34 -31.78 1.16
N ALA A 81 -1.21 -30.55 1.65
CA ALA A 81 -1.84 -29.36 1.08
C ALA A 81 -0.81 -28.28 0.76
N PRO A 82 -1.06 -27.41 -0.24
CA PRO A 82 -0.26 -26.20 -0.43
C PRO A 82 -0.34 -25.34 0.84
N VAL A 83 0.82 -24.84 1.27
CA VAL A 83 0.99 -24.02 2.47
C VAL A 83 1.70 -22.73 2.12
N VAL A 84 1.18 -21.62 2.62
CA VAL A 84 1.76 -20.29 2.45
C VAL A 84 2.00 -19.67 3.82
N LEU A 85 3.17 -19.08 4.02
CA LEU A 85 3.47 -18.24 5.17
C LEU A 85 3.11 -16.79 4.84
N ARG A 86 2.26 -16.17 5.66
CA ARG A 86 1.81 -14.78 5.56
C ARG A 86 2.32 -14.01 6.77
N LYS A 87 3.27 -13.10 6.56
CA LYS A 87 3.74 -12.17 7.59
C LYS A 87 3.00 -10.85 7.45
N VAL A 88 2.27 -10.48 8.49
CA VAL A 88 1.50 -9.23 8.56
C VAL A 88 2.27 -8.24 9.41
N TYR A 89 2.82 -7.21 8.76
CA TYR A 89 3.55 -6.10 9.36
C TYR A 89 2.64 -4.88 9.55
N LEU A 90 3.14 -3.86 10.26
CA LEU A 90 2.42 -2.59 10.44
C LEU A 90 2.09 -1.90 9.11
N CYS A 91 3.01 -2.01 8.16
CA CYS A 91 2.91 -1.36 6.86
C CYS A 91 2.34 -2.27 5.75
N GLY A 92 2.25 -3.58 5.91
CA GLY A 92 1.84 -4.43 4.79
C GLY A 92 1.96 -5.92 5.06
N VAL A 93 1.78 -6.71 4.02
CA VAL A 93 1.78 -8.18 4.10
C VAL A 93 2.83 -8.75 3.15
N GLU A 94 3.65 -9.67 3.64
CA GLU A 94 4.56 -10.47 2.83
C GLU A 94 4.07 -11.93 2.82
N THR A 95 4.08 -12.55 1.65
CA THR A 95 3.68 -13.95 1.48
C THR A 95 4.83 -14.77 0.91
N GLN A 96 5.10 -15.92 1.51
CA GLN A 96 6.10 -16.87 1.05
C GLN A 96 5.47 -18.25 0.90
N PRO A 97 5.43 -18.83 -0.31
CA PRO A 97 4.97 -20.21 -0.48
C PRO A 97 5.97 -21.16 0.19
N LEU A 98 5.47 -22.06 1.04
CA LEU A 98 6.26 -23.12 1.67
C LEU A 98 6.21 -24.43 0.89
N GLY A 99 5.41 -24.49 -0.18
CA GLY A 99 5.19 -25.69 -0.98
C GLY A 99 4.03 -26.51 -0.45
N ARG A 100 4.01 -27.81 -0.75
CA ARG A 100 3.01 -28.74 -0.23
C ARG A 100 3.58 -29.39 1.03
N LEU A 101 2.87 -29.29 2.15
CA LEU A 101 3.28 -29.86 3.42
C LEU A 101 2.24 -30.85 3.93
N GLU A 102 2.72 -31.87 4.62
CA GLU A 102 1.90 -32.86 5.32
C GLU A 102 1.33 -32.28 6.62
N ALA A 103 0.26 -32.89 7.14
CA ALA A 103 -0.36 -32.49 8.40
C ALA A 103 0.63 -32.40 9.58
N GLU A 104 1.53 -33.38 9.67
CA GLU A 104 2.54 -33.44 10.74
C GLU A 104 3.55 -32.29 10.65
N GLU A 105 3.94 -31.90 9.43
CA GLU A 105 4.90 -30.81 9.21
C GLU A 105 4.27 -29.46 9.57
N VAL A 106 3.02 -29.24 9.17
CA VAL A 106 2.26 -28.05 9.57
C VAL A 106 2.10 -27.98 11.09
N HIS A 107 1.75 -29.10 11.73
CA HIS A 107 1.63 -29.16 13.18
C HIS A 107 2.96 -28.88 13.90
N ARG A 108 4.08 -29.42 13.39
CA ARG A 108 5.42 -29.12 13.92
C ARG A 108 5.73 -27.62 13.84
N LEU A 109 5.45 -26.96 12.71
CA LEU A 109 5.69 -25.52 12.55
C LEU A 109 4.90 -24.69 13.58
N LEU A 110 3.64 -25.05 13.85
CA LEU A 110 2.80 -24.37 14.85
C LEU A 110 3.33 -24.57 16.28
N LEU A 111 3.87 -25.76 16.59
CA LEU A 111 4.49 -26.03 17.88
C LEU A 111 5.82 -25.29 18.07
N GLU A 112 6.66 -25.25 17.03
CA GLU A 112 7.96 -24.57 17.05
C GLU A 112 7.83 -23.04 17.08
N GLN A 113 6.75 -22.50 16.50
CA GLN A 113 6.52 -21.06 16.39
C GLN A 113 5.13 -20.69 16.90
N PRO A 114 4.95 -20.49 18.22
CA PRO A 114 3.65 -20.20 18.84
C PRO A 114 2.97 -18.89 18.38
N ARG A 115 3.67 -18.06 17.61
CA ARG A 115 3.13 -16.84 16.99
C ARG A 115 2.37 -17.12 15.70
N LEU A 116 2.54 -18.31 15.13
CA LEU A 116 1.82 -18.73 13.94
C LEU A 116 0.39 -19.11 14.29
N THR A 117 -0.51 -18.76 13.37
CA THR A 117 -1.89 -19.21 13.36
C THR A 117 -2.17 -19.81 12.00
N ALA A 118 -2.87 -20.94 11.95
CA ALA A 118 -3.24 -21.55 10.68
C ALA A 118 -4.69 -21.22 10.32
N THR A 119 -4.95 -20.73 9.11
CA THR A 119 -6.30 -20.67 8.52
C THR A 119 -6.32 -21.49 7.23
N VAL A 120 -7.53 -21.75 6.72
CA VAL A 120 -7.71 -22.38 5.40
C VAL A 120 -8.44 -21.40 4.52
N GLU A 121 -7.81 -21.03 3.42
CA GLU A 121 -8.33 -20.04 2.46
C GLU A 121 -8.05 -20.57 1.04
N GLY A 122 -9.06 -20.58 0.16
CA GLY A 122 -8.86 -20.95 -1.24
C GLY A 122 -8.36 -22.38 -1.51
N GLY A 123 -8.48 -23.30 -0.54
CA GLY A 123 -7.96 -24.66 -0.65
C GLY A 123 -6.47 -24.82 -0.30
N GLU A 124 -5.88 -23.79 0.31
CA GLU A 124 -4.52 -23.78 0.84
C GLU A 124 -4.53 -23.52 2.35
N VAL A 125 -3.48 -23.97 3.04
CA VAL A 125 -3.25 -23.66 4.45
C VAL A 125 -2.42 -22.40 4.54
N LEU A 126 -2.89 -21.44 5.32
CA LEU A 126 -2.27 -20.14 5.47
C LEU A 126 -1.75 -19.98 6.89
N LEU A 127 -0.43 -20.05 7.03
CA LEU A 127 0.26 -19.81 8.29
C LEU A 127 0.48 -18.31 8.42
N THR A 128 -0.23 -17.67 9.34
CA THR A 128 -0.15 -16.22 9.56
C THR A 128 0.66 -15.90 10.79
N GLU A 129 1.69 -15.07 10.63
CA GLU A 129 2.46 -14.44 11.69
C GLU A 129 2.15 -12.94 11.72
N THR A 130 1.72 -12.39 12.85
CA THR A 130 1.65 -10.94 13.03
C THR A 130 2.97 -10.43 13.60
N VAL A 131 3.62 -9.56 12.84
CA VAL A 131 4.89 -8.92 13.20
C VAL A 131 4.60 -7.47 13.53
N ASP A 132 4.79 -7.13 14.80
CA ASP A 132 4.62 -5.78 15.32
C ASP A 132 5.86 -4.91 15.01
N ASP A 133 6.17 -4.77 13.72
CA ASP A 133 7.26 -3.96 13.20
C ASP A 133 7.06 -3.64 11.71
N LEU A 134 7.96 -2.85 11.12
CA LEU A 134 8.04 -2.59 9.68
C LEU A 134 8.74 -3.74 8.95
N SER A 135 8.22 -4.09 7.77
CA SER A 135 8.87 -5.02 6.86
C SER A 135 10.20 -4.45 6.33
N ALA A 136 11.09 -5.33 5.87
CA ALA A 136 12.39 -4.90 5.34
C ALA A 136 12.24 -3.94 4.15
N SER A 137 11.24 -4.15 3.30
CA SER A 137 10.92 -3.26 2.17
C SER A 137 10.46 -1.89 2.65
N CYS A 138 9.55 -1.83 3.63
CA CYS A 138 9.09 -0.56 4.21
C CYS A 138 10.24 0.22 4.84
N ARG A 139 11.14 -0.46 5.56
CA ARG A 139 12.31 0.20 6.14
C ARG A 139 13.27 0.79 5.11
N GLN A 140 13.17 0.44 3.83
CA GLN A 140 14.04 0.96 2.76
C GLN A 140 13.43 2.14 2.01
N SER A 141 12.10 2.22 1.90
CA SER A 141 11.45 3.23 1.05
C SER A 141 10.23 3.93 1.67
N ALA A 142 9.67 3.41 2.77
CA ALA A 142 8.40 3.91 3.31
C ALA A 142 8.51 5.36 3.80
N THR A 143 7.56 6.17 3.35
CA THR A 143 7.54 7.61 3.61
C THR A 143 6.11 8.06 3.85
N PHE A 144 5.86 8.79 4.93
CA PHE A 144 4.56 9.42 5.18
C PHE A 144 4.40 10.71 4.39
N GLY A 145 3.19 10.99 3.94
CA GLY A 145 2.82 12.28 3.37
C GLY A 145 1.32 12.46 3.27
N VAL A 146 0.90 13.45 2.49
CA VAL A 146 -0.50 13.74 2.22
C VAL A 146 -0.85 13.29 0.81
N ASP A 147 -1.90 12.47 0.67
CA ASP A 147 -2.40 12.08 -0.65
C ASP A 147 -3.26 13.18 -1.30
N ALA A 148 -3.70 12.94 -2.54
CA ALA A 148 -4.55 13.88 -3.28
C ALA A 148 -5.91 14.17 -2.59
N GLY A 149 -6.36 13.29 -1.70
CA GLY A 149 -7.59 13.45 -0.91
C GLY A 149 -7.39 14.22 0.40
N GLY A 150 -6.15 14.62 0.72
CA GLY A 150 -5.84 15.29 1.98
C GLY A 150 -5.69 14.33 3.16
N SER A 151 -5.45 13.03 2.92
CA SER A 151 -5.26 12.06 4.00
C SER A 151 -3.80 11.83 4.31
N LEU A 152 -3.50 11.61 5.59
CA LEU A 152 -2.20 11.09 6.01
C LEU A 152 -2.07 9.66 5.48
N THR A 153 -1.05 9.43 4.68
CA THR A 153 -0.86 8.20 3.94
C THR A 153 0.62 7.79 3.95
N LEU A 154 0.88 6.50 4.12
CA LEU A 154 2.21 5.90 3.94
C LEU A 154 2.37 5.48 2.48
N PHE A 155 3.48 5.89 1.87
CA PHE A 155 3.83 5.62 0.49
C PHE A 155 5.09 4.77 0.38
N GLU A 156 5.18 4.02 -0.72
CA GLU A 156 6.42 3.37 -1.15
C GLU A 156 7.27 4.37 -1.94
N GLY A 157 8.25 4.96 -1.27
CA GLY A 157 9.04 6.07 -1.82
C GLY A 157 8.37 7.43 -1.63
N PRO A 158 8.74 8.44 -2.43
CA PRO A 158 8.23 9.80 -2.27
C PRO A 158 6.70 9.88 -2.50
N PRO A 159 5.96 10.70 -1.73
CA PRO A 159 4.50 10.85 -1.89
C PRO A 159 4.04 11.24 -3.30
N LYS A 160 4.91 11.95 -4.05
CA LYS A 160 4.65 12.39 -5.44
C LYS A 160 4.49 11.25 -6.43
N GLU A 161 4.95 10.04 -6.11
CA GLU A 161 4.77 8.86 -6.95
C GLU A 161 3.43 8.17 -6.72
N GLU A 162 2.69 8.56 -5.67
CA GLU A 162 1.36 8.05 -5.30
C GLU A 162 1.26 6.52 -5.17
N LYS A 163 2.38 5.85 -4.87
CA LYS A 163 2.40 4.41 -4.53
C LYS A 163 1.94 4.22 -3.10
N VAL A 164 0.63 4.20 -2.90
CA VAL A 164 0.01 4.08 -1.56
C VAL A 164 0.24 2.69 -0.99
N ILE A 165 0.83 2.65 0.20
CA ILE A 165 0.93 1.45 1.04
C ILE A 165 -0.29 1.36 1.95
N LYS A 166 -0.57 2.44 2.69
CA LYS A 166 -1.67 2.48 3.67
C LYS A 166 -2.13 3.91 3.93
N THR A 167 -3.43 4.14 3.85
CA THR A 167 -4.07 5.41 4.22
C THR A 167 -4.61 5.32 5.65
N PHE A 168 -4.42 6.37 6.43
CA PHE A 168 -4.81 6.40 7.85
C PHE A 168 -6.09 7.22 8.05
N TYR A 169 -5.97 8.54 8.04
CA TYR A 169 -7.08 9.45 8.30
C TYR A 169 -6.94 10.74 7.51
N GLN A 170 -8.08 11.38 7.25
CA GLN A 170 -8.12 12.69 6.59
C GLN A 170 -7.66 13.79 7.55
N LEU A 171 -6.80 14.68 7.06
CA LEU A 171 -6.27 15.82 7.78
C LEU A 171 -7.13 17.06 7.51
N ASP A 172 -7.37 17.88 8.55
CA ASP A 172 -7.82 19.26 8.39
C ASP A 172 -6.61 20.12 7.96
N LEU A 173 -6.39 20.18 6.65
CA LEU A 173 -5.28 20.93 6.07
C LEU A 173 -5.34 22.43 6.40
N GLN A 174 -6.53 23.00 6.56
CA GLN A 174 -6.66 24.42 6.88
C GLN A 174 -6.18 24.70 8.30
N HIS A 175 -6.61 23.87 9.25
CA HIS A 175 -6.14 23.97 10.63
C HIS A 175 -4.63 23.72 10.70
N MET A 176 -4.16 22.63 10.07
CA MET A 176 -2.76 22.25 10.07
C MET A 176 -1.84 23.33 9.47
N GLU A 177 -2.22 23.94 8.34
CA GLU A 177 -1.47 25.03 7.71
C GLU A 177 -1.36 26.29 8.59
N SER A 178 -2.36 26.54 9.43
CA SER A 178 -2.39 27.67 10.35
C SER A 178 -1.62 27.42 11.66
N SER A 179 -1.48 26.16 12.06
CA SER A 179 -0.94 25.75 13.35
C SER A 179 0.52 25.30 13.29
N LEU A 180 0.98 24.79 12.14
CA LEU A 180 2.34 24.27 11.99
C LEU A 180 3.28 25.27 11.31
N PRO A 181 4.57 25.28 11.69
CA PRO A 181 5.61 25.96 10.93
C PRO A 181 5.69 25.43 9.49
N LYS A 182 6.11 26.29 8.55
CA LYS A 182 6.22 25.93 7.13
C LYS A 182 7.18 24.77 6.91
N GLU A 183 8.25 24.70 7.70
CA GLU A 183 9.25 23.65 7.63
C GLU A 183 8.65 22.28 7.93
N GLU A 184 7.69 22.19 8.87
CA GLU A 184 7.04 20.94 9.22
C GLU A 184 6.04 20.50 8.13
N LEU A 185 5.31 21.45 7.56
CA LEU A 185 4.44 21.21 6.40
C LEU A 185 5.28 20.71 5.21
N ASP A 186 6.38 21.39 4.89
CA ASP A 186 7.28 21.02 3.79
C ASP A 186 7.88 19.62 4.00
N ARG A 187 8.16 19.23 5.25
CA ARG A 187 8.57 17.85 5.57
C ARG A 187 7.47 16.84 5.29
N LEU A 188 6.24 17.09 5.74
CA LEU A 188 5.12 16.18 5.51
C LEU A 188 4.80 16.05 4.00
N PHE A 189 4.68 17.16 3.28
CA PHE A 189 4.40 17.14 1.84
C PHE A 189 5.61 16.65 1.01
N GLY A 190 6.83 16.87 1.48
CA GLY A 190 8.06 16.37 0.88
C GLY A 190 8.27 14.87 1.12
N GLY A 191 7.65 14.35 2.17
CA GLY A 191 7.75 12.97 2.59
C GLY A 191 8.62 12.78 3.84
N ILE A 192 8.05 12.20 4.89
CA ILE A 192 8.76 11.86 6.13
C ILE A 192 9.13 10.37 6.10
N ARG A 193 10.43 10.10 5.93
CA ARG A 193 10.98 8.74 5.91
C ARG A 193 10.88 8.09 7.29
N VAL A 194 10.53 6.80 7.33
CA VAL A 194 10.49 6.00 8.57
C VAL A 194 11.28 4.69 8.43
N GLN A 195 12.04 4.33 9.46
CA GLN A 195 12.95 3.18 9.45
C GLN A 195 12.64 2.14 10.53
N ASP A 196 11.86 2.52 11.54
CA ASP A 196 11.44 1.64 12.62
C ASP A 196 10.02 1.96 13.08
N LYS A 197 9.52 1.09 13.96
CA LYS A 197 8.19 1.19 14.55
C LYS A 197 7.98 2.48 15.34
N ASP A 198 9.01 2.99 16.02
CA ASP A 198 8.87 4.15 16.89
C ASP A 198 8.70 5.42 16.06
N GLU A 199 9.50 5.59 15.00
CA GLU A 199 9.32 6.66 14.02
C GLU A 199 7.95 6.57 13.34
N TYR A 200 7.53 5.36 12.95
CA TYR A 200 6.22 5.12 12.35
C TYR A 200 5.06 5.58 13.25
N ASN A 201 5.06 5.17 14.52
CA ASN A 201 4.03 5.54 15.48
C ASN A 201 4.10 7.02 15.87
N SER A 202 5.31 7.58 15.93
CA SER A 202 5.54 8.99 16.22
C SER A 202 4.90 9.89 15.16
N VAL A 203 5.06 9.59 13.88
CA VAL A 203 4.44 10.38 12.79
C VAL A 203 2.92 10.33 12.88
N ILE A 204 2.34 9.13 13.02
CA ILE A 204 0.88 8.97 13.18
C ILE A 204 0.38 9.79 14.37
N SER A 205 1.08 9.73 15.51
CA SER A 205 0.65 10.48 16.70
C SER A 205 0.80 12.00 16.51
N SER A 206 1.91 12.44 15.90
CA SER A 206 2.24 13.86 15.73
C SER A 206 1.22 14.62 14.88
N TYR A 207 0.65 13.96 13.86
CA TYR A 207 -0.35 14.57 12.98
C TYR A 207 -1.80 14.20 13.36
N GLY A 208 -2.00 13.39 14.41
CA GLY A 208 -3.32 12.95 14.87
C GLY A 208 -4.20 14.08 15.39
N ASP A 209 -3.61 15.14 15.92
CA ASP A 209 -4.33 16.33 16.40
C ASP A 209 -5.06 17.06 15.27
N PHE A 210 -4.57 16.92 14.03
CA PHE A 210 -5.18 17.52 12.84
C PHE A 210 -6.14 16.57 12.11
N ALA A 211 -6.44 15.39 12.66
CA ALA A 211 -7.42 14.50 12.07
C ALA A 211 -8.83 15.12 12.15
N VAL A 212 -9.59 15.09 11.05
CA VAL A 212 -10.99 15.53 11.05
C VAL A 212 -11.82 14.62 11.98
N ASP A 213 -12.78 15.16 12.72
CA ASP A 213 -13.53 14.38 13.73
C ASP A 213 -14.25 13.15 13.15
N ALA A 214 -14.67 13.22 11.88
CA ALA A 214 -15.26 12.09 11.17
C ALA A 214 -14.30 10.90 10.98
N SER A 215 -12.99 11.14 10.97
CA SER A 215 -11.95 10.11 10.82
C SER A 215 -11.31 9.70 12.17
N ARG A 216 -11.50 10.47 13.24
CA ARG A 216 -11.00 10.14 14.60
C ARG A 216 -11.55 8.82 15.14
N GLY A 217 -12.78 8.44 14.78
CA GLY A 217 -13.37 7.16 15.19
C GLY A 217 -12.62 5.93 14.69
N ALA A 218 -11.86 6.06 13.58
CA ALA A 218 -11.05 4.99 13.01
C ALA A 218 -9.65 4.87 13.64
N MET A 219 -9.24 5.83 14.49
CA MET A 219 -7.94 5.85 15.18
C MET A 219 -7.94 5.11 16.53
N LYS A 220 -8.81 4.12 16.76
CA LYS A 220 -8.71 3.33 18.00
C LYS A 220 -7.35 2.64 18.05
N HIS A 221 -6.45 3.22 18.83
CA HIS A 221 -5.08 2.76 19.04
C HIS A 221 -5.11 1.29 19.47
N THR A 222 -4.63 0.40 18.59
CA THR A 222 -4.21 -0.92 19.02
C THR A 222 -2.78 -0.74 19.52
N TYR A 223 -2.65 -0.52 20.83
CA TYR A 223 -1.38 -0.59 21.56
C TYR A 223 -1.05 -2.05 21.88
#